data_AF-A0A7S2UFX4-F1
#
_entry.id   AF-A0A7S2UFX4-F1
#
_cell.length_a   1.000
_cell.length_b   1.000
_cell.length_c   1.000
_cell.angle_alpha   90.00
_cell.angle_beta   90.00
_cell.angle_gamma   90.00
#
_symmetry.space_group_name_H-M   'P 1'
#
loop_
_entity.id
_entity.type
_entity.pdbx_description
1 polymer ?
#
loop_
_entity_poly.entity_id
_entity_poly.type
_entity_poly.pdbx_seq_one_letter_code
_entity_poly.pdbx_strand_id
1 'polypeptide(L)'
;NNSSTPAMVSSRSSSVIVIKLAKRNGGLPCLCIDACTGGSSVEVHHAIPVRIMRAAEMQYHLPPRIELPEVQLELPLDRPLRPVVERLRTISPHILMEGSMAGELTLRIDGDGASIRTFYSKLVPRFEDTKATENGKVVTEHSDPAKCTLKVDSKKLFA
;
A
#
# COMPACT_ATOMS: atom_id res chain seq x y z
N ASN A 1 -24.79 23.71 5.87
CA ASN A 1 -23.52 23.09 6.29
C ASN A 1 -23.79 21.91 7.20
N ASN A 2 -23.55 20.69 6.72
CA ASN A 2 -22.71 19.68 7.40
C ASN A 2 -22.75 18.35 6.62
N SER A 3 -21.69 18.18 5.84
CA SER A 3 -20.97 16.94 5.49
C SER A 3 -21.69 15.61 5.67
N SER A 4 -22.22 15.08 4.56
CA SER A 4 -22.50 13.66 4.40
C SER A 4 -21.20 12.94 4.05
N THR A 5 -20.63 12.19 5.00
CA THR A 5 -19.71 11.10 4.67
C THR A 5 -20.53 9.83 4.57
N PRO A 6 -20.68 9.19 3.39
CA PRO A 6 -21.30 7.87 3.35
C PRO A 6 -20.32 6.88 3.96
N ALA A 7 -20.64 6.45 5.18
CA ALA A 7 -20.03 5.32 5.84
C ALA A 7 -20.16 4.08 4.95
N MET A 8 -19.04 3.41 4.71
CA MET A 8 -18.98 2.14 3.99
C MET A 8 -19.53 1.04 4.90
N VAL A 9 -20.86 0.97 5.01
CA VAL A 9 -21.56 -0.11 5.71
C VAL A 9 -21.63 -1.30 4.76
N SER A 10 -20.66 -2.20 4.87
CA SER A 10 -20.66 -3.47 4.15
C SER A 10 -21.74 -4.37 4.74
N SER A 11 -22.92 -4.38 4.12
CA SER A 11 -23.78 -5.57 4.08
C SER A 11 -23.46 -6.27 2.75
N ARG A 12 -23.22 -7.58 2.80
CA ARG A 12 -22.88 -8.42 1.63
C ARG A 12 -24.08 -8.54 0.70
N SER A 13 -24.43 -7.47 -0.01
CA SER A 13 -25.18 -7.54 -1.25
C SER A 13 -24.22 -8.05 -2.32
N SER A 14 -24.59 -9.10 -3.05
CA SER A 14 -23.83 -9.50 -4.23
C SER A 14 -23.95 -8.38 -5.25
N SER A 15 -22.96 -7.49 -5.30
CA SER A 15 -22.89 -6.42 -6.28
C SER A 15 -22.11 -6.92 -7.50
N VAL A 16 -22.79 -6.96 -8.65
CA VAL A 16 -22.10 -7.20 -9.93
C VAL A 16 -21.66 -5.84 -10.45
N ILE A 17 -20.36 -5.70 -10.71
CA ILE A 17 -19.78 -4.50 -11.29
C ILE A 17 -19.23 -4.87 -12.67
N VAL A 18 -19.74 -4.23 -13.71
CA VAL A 18 -19.27 -4.36 -15.08
C VAL A 18 -18.50 -3.10 -15.45
N ILE A 19 -17.26 -3.28 -15.89
CA ILE A 19 -16.41 -2.20 -16.38
C ILE A 19 -16.23 -2.39 -17.88
N LYS A 20 -16.61 -1.39 -18.67
CA LYS A 20 -16.53 -1.43 -20.14
C LYS A 20 -15.97 -0.13 -20.70
N LEU A 21 -15.18 -0.24 -21.77
CA LEU A 21 -14.74 0.93 -22.53
C LEU A 21 -15.72 1.13 -23.69
N ALA A 22 -16.35 2.31 -23.77
CA ALA A 22 -17.33 2.62 -24.81
C ALA A 22 -17.10 4.04 -25.35
N LYS A 23 -17.54 4.29 -26.58
CA LYS A 23 -17.59 5.65 -27.15
C LYS A 23 -18.99 6.22 -26.93
N ARG A 24 -19.12 7.42 -26.36
CA ARG A 24 -20.41 8.07 -26.08
C ARG A 24 -20.43 9.51 -26.61
N ASN A 25 -21.62 10.06 -26.87
CA ASN A 25 -21.90 11.45 -27.27
C ASN A 25 -20.85 12.07 -28.21
N GLY A 26 -20.87 11.68 -29.49
CA GLY A 26 -19.98 12.26 -30.51
C GLY A 26 -18.59 11.60 -30.60
N GLY A 27 -18.42 10.40 -30.06
CA GLY A 27 -17.19 9.60 -30.23
C GLY A 27 -16.18 9.72 -29.08
N LEU A 28 -16.54 10.39 -27.98
CA LEU A 28 -15.69 10.51 -26.80
C LEU A 28 -15.52 9.14 -26.12
N PRO A 29 -14.28 8.65 -25.93
CA PRO A 29 -14.05 7.41 -25.20
C PRO A 29 -14.31 7.60 -23.71
N CYS A 30 -15.09 6.69 -23.13
CA CYS A 30 -15.48 6.70 -21.73
C CYS A 30 -15.26 5.32 -21.10
N LEU A 31 -14.73 5.32 -19.87
CA LEU A 31 -14.77 4.16 -18.98
C LEU A 31 -16.14 4.13 -18.31
N CYS A 32 -16.96 3.17 -18.69
CA CYS A 32 -18.28 2.97 -18.13
C CYS A 32 -18.24 1.94 -17.00
N ILE A 33 -18.87 2.26 -15.88
CA ILE A 33 -18.99 1.40 -14.71
C ILE A 33 -20.47 1.23 -14.42
N ASP A 34 -20.94 0.00 -14.59
CA ASP A 34 -22.32 -0.41 -14.30
C ASP A 34 -22.30 -1.25 -13.03
N ALA A 35 -23.01 -0.83 -11.98
CA ALA A 35 -23.09 -1.57 -10.72
C ALA A 35 -24.55 -1.88 -10.39
N CYS A 36 -24.83 -3.17 -10.20
CA CYS A 36 -26.13 -3.67 -9.74
C CYS A 36 -25.96 -4.27 -8.34
N THR A 37 -26.65 -3.74 -7.34
CA THR A 37 -26.60 -4.27 -5.97
C THR A 37 -27.73 -5.28 -5.76
N GLY A 38 -27.40 -6.54 -5.52
CA GLY A 38 -28.40 -7.57 -5.21
C GLY A 38 -29.12 -7.24 -3.90
N GLY A 39 -30.34 -6.70 -4.00
CA GLY A 39 -31.20 -6.33 -2.87
C GLY A 39 -31.81 -4.93 -2.95
N SER A 40 -31.31 -4.05 -3.82
CA SER A 40 -31.94 -2.76 -4.11
C SER A 40 -32.06 -2.58 -5.62
N SER A 41 -33.18 -2.02 -6.11
CA SER A 41 -33.42 -1.78 -7.54
C SER A 41 -32.57 -0.63 -8.12
N VAL A 42 -31.48 -0.25 -7.45
CA VAL A 42 -30.64 0.87 -7.83
C VAL A 42 -29.56 0.36 -8.77
N GLU A 43 -29.74 0.63 -10.06
CA GLU A 43 -28.73 0.48 -11.09
C GLU A 43 -27.91 1.77 -11.17
N VAL A 44 -26.61 1.68 -10.89
CA VAL A 44 -25.71 2.83 -10.96
C VAL A 44 -24.91 2.75 -12.24
N HIS A 45 -25.03 3.78 -13.08
CA HIS A 45 -24.30 3.90 -14.34
C HIS A 45 -23.40 5.15 -14.34
N HIS A 46 -22.09 4.95 -14.31
CA HIS A 46 -21.11 6.02 -14.47
C HIS A 46 -20.45 5.97 -15.84
N ALA A 47 -20.34 7.10 -16.52
CA ALA A 47 -19.56 7.25 -17.73
C ALA A 47 -18.46 8.28 -17.49
N ILE A 48 -17.24 7.81 -17.30
CA ILE A 48 -16.07 8.63 -16.98
C ILE A 48 -15.29 8.88 -18.28
N PRO A 49 -15.21 10.12 -18.80
CA PRO A 49 -14.37 10.42 -19.96
C PRO A 49 -12.92 10.02 -19.72
N VAL A 50 -12.32 9.30 -20.67
CA VAL A 50 -10.92 8.87 -20.58
C VAL A 50 -10.15 9.30 -21.81
N ARG A 51 -8.83 9.46 -21.67
CA ARG A 51 -7.93 9.69 -22.80
C ARG A 51 -7.27 8.38 -23.20
N ILE A 52 -7.45 7.96 -24.45
CA ILE A 52 -6.76 6.79 -25.00
C ILE A 52 -5.32 7.19 -25.31
N MET A 53 -4.37 6.49 -24.71
CA MET A 53 -2.94 6.70 -24.95
C MET A 53 -2.43 5.73 -26.01
N ARG A 54 -1.42 6.15 -26.78
CA ARG A 54 -0.79 5.27 -27.77
C ARG A 54 0.14 4.29 -27.07
N ALA A 55 0.28 3.08 -27.63
CA ALA A 55 1.17 2.07 -27.08
C ALA A 55 2.62 2.56 -26.92
N ALA A 56 3.10 3.44 -27.82
CA ALA A 56 4.43 4.06 -27.72
C ALA A 56 4.62 4.95 -26.48
N GLU A 57 3.54 5.51 -25.91
CA GLU A 57 3.60 6.34 -24.70
C GLU A 57 3.64 5.49 -23.42
N MET A 58 3.36 4.18 -23.52
CA MET A 58 3.31 3.28 -22.37
C MET A 58 4.62 3.24 -21.58
N GLN A 59 5.77 3.39 -22.24
CA GLN A 59 7.08 3.40 -21.60
C GLN A 59 7.23 4.49 -20.52
N TYR A 60 6.51 5.61 -20.64
CA TYR A 60 6.54 6.71 -19.67
C TYR A 60 5.60 6.51 -18.48
N HIS A 61 4.79 5.45 -18.51
CA HIS A 61 3.78 5.14 -17.49
C HIS A 61 4.05 3.80 -16.81
N LEU A 62 5.21 3.19 -17.04
CA LEU A 62 5.62 1.98 -16.32
C LEU A 62 5.94 2.32 -14.85
N PRO A 63 5.67 1.39 -13.92
CA PRO A 63 6.13 1.53 -12.54
C PRO A 63 7.64 1.81 -12.49
N PRO A 64 8.10 2.60 -11.51
CA PRO A 64 9.53 2.81 -11.32
C PRO A 64 10.22 1.47 -11.07
N ARG A 65 11.42 1.29 -11.62
CA ARG A 65 12.26 0.14 -11.30
C ARG A 65 12.80 0.34 -9.89
N ILE A 66 12.41 -0.54 -8.98
CA ILE A 66 12.88 -0.54 -7.59
C ILE A 66 13.86 -1.71 -7.45
N GLU A 67 15.02 -1.44 -6.86
CA GLU A 67 16.01 -2.47 -6.55
C GLU A 67 15.52 -3.38 -5.42
N LEU A 68 16.11 -4.57 -5.32
CA LEU A 68 15.75 -5.52 -4.27
C LEU A 68 16.17 -4.97 -2.89
N PRO A 69 15.26 -4.96 -1.90
CA PRO A 69 15.56 -4.40 -0.58
C PRO A 69 16.50 -5.33 0.21
N GLU A 70 17.34 -4.74 1.07
CA GLU A 70 18.20 -5.49 2.00
C GLU A 70 17.43 -6.19 3.12
N VAL A 71 16.25 -5.66 3.47
CA VAL A 71 15.37 -6.18 4.53
C VAL A 71 13.93 -6.21 4.00
N GLN A 72 13.31 -7.39 4.00
CA GLN A 72 11.95 -7.60 3.55
C GLN A 72 11.16 -8.41 4.57
N LEU A 73 10.12 -7.80 5.12
CA LEU A 73 9.30 -8.36 6.19
C LEU A 73 7.83 -8.36 5.77
N GLU A 74 7.14 -9.48 6.00
CA GLU A 74 5.72 -9.59 5.78
C GLU A 74 4.94 -9.04 6.98
N LEU A 75 4.02 -8.12 6.69
CA LEU A 75 3.22 -7.45 7.71
C LEU A 75 1.93 -8.24 8.02
N PRO A 76 1.60 -8.45 9.31
CA PRO A 76 0.38 -9.14 9.71
C PRO A 76 -0.88 -8.37 9.31
N LEU A 77 -1.89 -9.08 8.82
CA LEU A 77 -3.20 -8.50 8.49
C LEU A 77 -4.00 -8.07 9.73
N ASP A 78 -3.79 -8.72 10.87
CA ASP A 78 -4.43 -8.41 12.15
C ASP A 78 -3.83 -7.18 12.85
N ARG A 79 -2.61 -6.78 12.47
CA ARG A 79 -1.88 -5.64 13.05
C ARG A 79 -1.49 -4.64 11.97
N PRO A 80 -2.47 -3.92 11.40
CA PRO A 80 -2.19 -2.96 10.35
C PRO A 80 -1.30 -1.83 10.86
N LEU A 81 -0.30 -1.44 10.04
CA LEU A 81 0.59 -0.32 10.34
C LEU A 81 -0.14 1.03 10.35
N ARG A 82 -1.19 1.18 9.54
CA ARG A 82 -1.86 2.46 9.28
C ARG A 82 -2.40 3.13 10.55
N PRO A 83 -3.20 2.48 11.42
CA PRO A 83 -3.68 3.11 12.66
C PRO A 83 -2.55 3.47 13.64
N VAL A 84 -1.41 2.78 13.59
CA VAL A 84 -0.25 3.13 14.41
C VAL A 84 0.40 4.40 13.85
N VAL A 85 0.70 4.44 12.56
CA VAL A 85 1.33 5.59 11.91
C VAL A 85 0.45 6.84 11.95
N GLU A 86 -0.88 6.71 11.83
CA GLU A 86 -1.82 7.82 11.99
C GLU A 86 -1.83 8.42 13.41
N ARG A 87 -1.50 7.63 14.43
CA ARG A 87 -1.30 8.12 15.81
C ARG A 87 0.09 8.70 16.00
N LEU A 88 1.13 8.10 15.43
CA LEU A 88 2.50 8.63 15.54
C LEU A 88 2.63 9.98 14.83
N ARG A 89 2.03 10.17 13.65
CA ARG A 89 2.13 11.43 12.87
C ARG A 89 1.61 12.67 13.61
N THR A 90 0.76 12.52 14.63
CA THR A 90 0.25 13.67 15.42
C THR A 90 1.31 14.23 16.37
N ILE A 91 2.37 13.46 16.64
CA ILE A 91 3.45 13.84 17.56
C ILE A 91 4.59 14.49 16.80
N SER A 92 4.99 13.93 15.66
CA SER A 92 6.06 14.49 14.82
C SER A 92 5.87 14.12 13.34
N PRO A 93 6.38 14.95 12.41
CA PRO A 93 6.27 14.72 10.98
C PRO A 93 7.19 13.60 10.46
N HIS A 94 8.14 13.10 11.25
CA HIS A 94 9.09 12.07 10.81
C HIS A 94 9.01 10.83 11.70
N ILE A 95 8.94 9.66 11.08
CA ILE A 95 9.01 8.37 11.77
C ILE A 95 10.33 7.70 11.39
N LEU A 96 11.06 7.26 12.41
CA LEU A 96 12.23 6.40 12.24
C LEU A 96 11.75 4.94 12.23
N MET A 97 12.10 4.19 11.20
CA MET A 97 11.79 2.78 11.07
C MET A 97 13.10 1.99 11.13
N GLU A 98 13.14 0.97 11.98
CA GLU A 98 14.27 0.06 12.12
C GLU A 98 13.78 -1.36 11.85
N GLY A 99 14.22 -1.96 10.75
CA GLY A 99 13.83 -3.31 10.35
C GLY A 99 15.00 -4.29 10.43
N SER A 100 14.71 -5.55 10.72
CA SER A 100 15.70 -6.63 10.80
C SER A 100 15.16 -7.92 10.18
N MET A 101 15.98 -8.63 9.41
CA MET A 101 15.67 -9.98 8.90
C MET A 101 15.50 -11.04 10.01
N ALA A 102 15.68 -10.67 11.28
CA ALA A 102 15.26 -11.46 12.44
C ALA A 102 13.72 -11.53 12.64
N GLY A 103 12.94 -10.81 11.82
CA GLY A 103 11.49 -10.71 12.00
C GLY A 103 11.08 -9.61 12.97
N GLU A 104 11.89 -8.54 13.05
CA GLU A 104 11.67 -7.41 13.95
C GLU A 104 11.54 -6.11 13.16
N LEU A 105 10.55 -5.30 13.51
CA LEU A 105 10.36 -3.94 13.01
C LEU A 105 10.02 -3.01 14.17
N THR A 106 10.77 -1.92 14.30
CA THR A 106 10.53 -0.89 15.30
C THR A 106 10.19 0.42 14.61
N LEU A 107 9.05 1.02 14.98
CA LEU A 107 8.69 2.38 14.61
C LEU A 107 9.00 3.29 15.80
N ARG A 108 9.81 4.32 15.60
CA ARG A 108 10.17 5.29 16.63
C ARG A 108 9.79 6.69 16.18
N ILE A 109 9.33 7.48 17.12
CA ILE A 109 9.09 8.89 16.92
C ILE A 109 9.49 9.67 18.17
N ASP A 110 10.17 10.77 17.94
CA ASP A 110 10.59 11.71 18.98
C ASP A 110 9.94 13.07 18.68
N GLY A 111 9.24 13.61 19.66
CA GLY A 111 8.71 14.98 19.67
C GLY A 111 9.02 15.66 21.00
N ASP A 112 8.74 16.97 21.08
CA ASP A 112 9.20 17.81 22.19
C ASP A 112 8.66 17.39 23.57
N GLY A 113 7.50 16.72 23.63
CA GLY A 113 6.87 16.28 24.87
C GLY A 113 6.81 14.77 25.09
N ALA A 114 7.09 13.95 24.07
CA ALA A 114 6.97 12.50 24.16
C ALA A 114 7.82 11.78 23.09
N SER A 115 8.40 10.65 23.49
CA SER A 115 9.00 9.66 22.58
C SER A 115 8.16 8.39 22.63
N ILE A 116 7.75 7.89 21.46
CA ILE A 116 6.98 6.65 21.34
C ILE A 116 7.76 5.66 20.48
N ARG A 117 7.84 4.42 20.97
CA ARG A 117 8.38 3.28 20.22
C ARG A 117 7.33 2.19 20.12
N THR A 118 7.06 1.72 18.92
CA THR A 118 6.18 0.58 18.64
C THR A 118 7.00 -0.57 18.11
N PHE A 119 6.86 -1.74 18.74
CA PHE A 119 7.61 -2.94 18.38
C PHE A 119 6.69 -3.95 17.68
N TYR A 120 7.09 -4.39 16.51
CA TYR A 120 6.55 -5.54 15.80
C TYR A 120 7.58 -6.65 15.86
N SER A 121 7.16 -7.78 16.42
CA SER A 121 7.98 -9.00 16.52
C SER A 121 7.28 -10.15 15.83
N LYS A 122 8.03 -11.20 15.52
CA LYS A 122 7.54 -12.40 14.83
C LYS A 122 6.99 -12.10 13.42
N LEU A 123 7.57 -11.10 12.75
CA LEU A 123 7.32 -10.86 11.33
C LEU A 123 8.01 -11.94 10.50
N VAL A 124 7.42 -12.34 9.38
CA VAL A 124 8.00 -13.37 8.51
C VAL A 124 8.97 -12.71 7.52
N PRO A 125 10.28 -13.01 7.57
CA PRO A 125 11.24 -12.49 6.60
C PRO A 125 11.06 -13.19 5.26
N ARG A 126 11.13 -12.42 4.16
CA ARG A 126 11.13 -12.99 2.80
C ARG A 126 12.55 -13.00 2.26
N PHE A 127 13.11 -14.20 2.11
CA PHE A 127 14.51 -14.41 1.70
C PHE A 127 14.69 -14.54 0.18
N GLU A 128 13.63 -14.86 -0.57
CA GLU A 128 13.75 -15.19 -2.01
C GLU A 128 14.11 -13.98 -2.89
N ASP A 129 13.84 -12.77 -2.41
CA ASP A 129 14.08 -11.54 -3.16
C ASP A 129 15.38 -10.84 -2.71
N THR A 130 16.02 -11.25 -1.62
CA THR A 130 17.09 -10.44 -1.01
C THR A 130 18.45 -10.63 -1.66
N LYS A 131 18.69 -11.73 -2.41
CA LYS A 131 19.93 -11.96 -3.17
C LYS A 131 19.70 -12.84 -4.41
N ALA A 132 19.96 -12.28 -5.59
CA ALA A 132 20.39 -13.10 -6.72
C ALA A 132 21.61 -13.92 -6.26
N THR A 133 21.39 -15.21 -6.02
CA THR A 133 22.43 -16.15 -5.62
C THR A 133 23.24 -16.48 -6.87
N GLU A 134 24.30 -15.73 -7.14
CA GLU A 134 25.45 -16.32 -7.82
C GLU A 134 26.21 -17.17 -6.80
N ASN A 135 26.21 -18.47 -7.06
CA ASN A 135 27.00 -19.52 -6.44
C ASN A 135 26.47 -20.05 -5.09
N GLY A 136 25.71 -21.15 -5.20
CA GLY A 136 25.11 -21.92 -4.12
C GLY A 136 26.10 -22.39 -3.06
N LYS A 137 26.27 -21.56 -2.04
CA LYS A 137 26.86 -21.94 -0.76
C LYS A 137 25.94 -21.45 0.34
N VAL A 138 25.19 -22.38 0.93
CA VAL A 138 24.51 -22.17 2.21
C VAL A 138 25.61 -22.03 3.26
N VAL A 139 26.04 -20.79 3.49
CA VAL A 139 26.98 -20.47 4.56
C VAL A 139 26.14 -20.17 5.80
N THR A 140 25.91 -21.21 6.61
CA THR A 140 25.64 -21.06 8.04
C THR A 140 26.90 -20.50 8.70
N GLU A 141 27.03 -19.18 8.72
CA GLU A 141 27.97 -18.47 9.59
C GLU A 141 27.16 -17.51 10.46
N HIS A 142 27.63 -17.28 11.69
CA HIS A 142 27.12 -16.29 12.64
C HIS A 142 27.20 -14.86 12.06
N SER A 143 26.35 -14.58 11.09
CA SER A 143 26.19 -13.26 10.49
C SER A 143 24.96 -12.65 11.14
N ASP A 144 25.16 -11.49 11.77
CA ASP A 144 24.04 -10.72 12.30
C ASP A 144 22.97 -10.55 11.21
N PRO A 145 21.69 -10.75 11.54
CA PRO A 145 20.61 -10.58 10.57
C PRO A 145 20.70 -9.17 9.97
N ALA A 146 20.51 -9.04 8.65
CA ALA A 146 20.54 -7.74 7.98
C ALA A 146 19.57 -6.77 8.65
N LYS A 147 20.04 -5.55 8.94
CA LYS A 147 19.27 -4.48 9.60
C LYS A 147 19.29 -3.24 8.74
N CYS A 148 18.18 -2.52 8.69
CA CYS A 148 18.10 -1.23 8.04
C CYS A 148 17.41 -0.20 8.95
N THR A 149 17.82 1.06 8.81
CA THR A 149 17.21 2.19 9.50
C THR A 149 16.83 3.25 8.48
N LEU A 150 15.58 3.70 8.53
CA LEU A 150 14.98 4.59 7.55
C LEU A 150 14.29 5.72 8.28
N LYS A 151 14.44 6.96 7.80
CA LYS A 151 13.65 8.10 8.27
C LYS A 151 12.64 8.46 7.21
N VAL A 152 11.36 8.39 7.54
CA VAL A 152 10.27 8.56 6.58
C VAL A 152 9.36 9.70 7.02
N ASP A 153 8.87 10.47 6.05
CA ASP A 153 7.82 11.48 6.26
C ASP A 153 6.49 10.78 6.56
N SER A 154 5.92 11.07 7.73
CA SER A 154 4.72 10.42 8.24
C SER A 154 3.47 10.75 7.41
N LYS A 155 3.49 11.83 6.62
CA LYS A 155 2.39 12.18 5.71
C LYS A 155 2.43 11.39 4.40
N LYS A 156 3.60 10.88 3.99
CA LYS A 156 3.79 10.19 2.70
C LYS A 156 3.65 8.67 2.78
N LEU A 157 3.59 8.10 3.99
CA LEU A 157 3.70 6.66 4.21
C LEU A 157 2.42 5.87 3.83
N PHE A 158 1.25 6.54 3.77
CA PHE A 158 -0.04 5.94 3.40
C PHE A 158 -0.92 6.89 2.57
N ALA A 159 -0.30 7.81 1.81
CA ALA A 159 -1.00 8.77 0.97
C ALA A 159 -1.51 8.15 -0.33
#